data_AF-A0A1V9YZI3-F1
#
_entry.id   AF-A0A1V9YZI3-F1
#
_cell.length_a   1.000
_cell.length_b   1.000
_cell.length_c   1.000
_cell.angle_alpha   90.00
_cell.angle_beta   90.00
_cell.angle_gamma   90.00
#
_symmetry.space_group_name_H-M   'P 1'
#
loop_
_entity.id
_entity.type
_entity.pdbx_description
1 polymer ?
#
loop_
_entity_poly.entity_id
_entity_poly.type
_entity_poly.pdbx_seq_one_letter_code
_entity_poly.pdbx_strand_id
1 'polypeptide(L)'
;MLTKTIRWTGKSSRRLLRPLRALEARKFNTYEYSPAEQESILKVARATLENKSAVEIQLEEAIMRQEDELAESGILLALTQGVGIVSGLRNASLNSTVDIFDEDHQRVGQGIVLHLHKKRATIAVFGDASPLALGMHVELTDNNLKIPVGKALLGRAINSIGQAVDGKGSLAEADLYPCMRGSIPTMMERGLLKESWETGISVIDCLHPLAFGQRFAVLGPRGSGKTKLAIDMIAQQVKKYKENVDEMPLFAYVAVGKSPQRVNQILQLLRDLGALEYTTVIAADDRQPLIMQYLAPFAGCTIAESWIKQGAKKAVVVYDDLAAHTMVVESLVHAIKLPKAARTSFSGHANLMERCTQFSAKRGGASLSSIVLADTPGKEDVPSAFQESLVSMVDDHVQLDSSLNLRRVYPPVDCLSPGTSVRGPPFQKATLWKCMQHIRATIIDGHVVHENVSLAKGFGLETEPEDQDILDSRELVQQFFNQRPFQLVSDLAITVGAFIIANQYILRLSNPVPVWDVINHVMETMQKEELPLYEALQNHPGHEMWPDALELKLHDFVSTTIHANFSKRK
;
A
#
# COMPACT_ATOMS: atom_id res chain seq x y z
N MET A 1 -2.15 -3.10 -69.54
CA MET A 1 -3.53 -3.60 -69.74
C MET A 1 -4.16 -3.73 -68.36
N LEU A 2 -5.30 -3.17 -67.98
CA LEU A 2 -6.27 -2.31 -68.62
C LEU A 2 -7.10 -1.71 -67.46
N THR A 3 -7.35 -0.42 -67.57
CA THR A 3 -8.34 0.38 -66.85
C THR A 3 -9.73 -0.27 -66.80
N LYS A 4 -10.52 0.02 -65.75
CA LYS A 4 -11.98 0.15 -65.89
C LYS A 4 -12.59 1.03 -64.79
N THR A 5 -12.70 2.30 -65.16
CA THR A 5 -13.69 3.29 -64.71
C THR A 5 -15.09 2.83 -65.09
N ILE A 6 -16.08 3.00 -64.21
CA ILE A 6 -17.50 3.08 -64.61
C ILE A 6 -18.15 4.26 -63.87
N ARG A 7 -18.46 5.31 -64.64
CA ARG A 7 -19.47 6.34 -64.37
C ARG A 7 -20.84 5.78 -64.76
N TRP A 8 -21.88 6.18 -64.04
CA TRP A 8 -23.24 6.26 -64.59
C TRP A 8 -23.86 7.64 -64.32
N THR A 9 -24.14 8.32 -65.43
CA THR A 9 -25.08 9.43 -65.66
C THR A 9 -26.52 8.90 -65.44
N GLY A 10 -27.56 9.59 -64.94
CA GLY A 10 -27.98 10.99 -65.08
C GLY A 10 -29.31 11.05 -65.84
N LYS A 11 -30.40 11.53 -65.18
CA LYS A 11 -31.71 12.08 -65.66
C LYS A 11 -32.94 11.40 -65.00
N SER A 12 -34.05 12.04 -64.66
CA SER A 12 -34.46 13.46 -64.45
C SER A 12 -35.97 13.48 -64.16
N SER A 13 -36.45 14.40 -63.29
CA SER A 13 -37.74 15.14 -63.32
C SER A 13 -38.31 15.29 -61.89
N ARG A 14 -38.89 16.40 -61.42
CA ARG A 14 -39.09 17.78 -61.91
C ARG A 14 -39.42 18.67 -60.69
N ARG A 15 -38.76 19.83 -60.63
CA ARG A 15 -39.17 21.17 -60.13
C ARG A 15 -40.14 21.31 -58.93
N LEU A 16 -39.72 22.11 -57.94
CA LEU A 16 -40.29 23.44 -57.64
C LEU A 16 -39.25 24.32 -56.90
N LEU A 17 -39.15 25.57 -57.34
CA LEU A 17 -38.18 26.60 -56.94
C LEU A 17 -38.64 27.40 -55.71
N ARG A 18 -37.73 27.69 -54.74
CA ARG A 18 -37.44 29.03 -54.12
C ARG A 18 -36.47 28.93 -52.91
N PRO A 19 -35.81 30.02 -52.45
CA PRO A 19 -34.36 30.20 -52.59
C PRO A 19 -33.52 29.99 -51.32
N LEU A 20 -32.21 29.86 -51.54
CA LEU A 20 -31.13 29.98 -50.56
C LEU A 20 -31.17 31.32 -49.81
N ARG A 21 -31.25 31.28 -48.48
CA ARG A 21 -30.62 32.28 -47.60
C ARG A 21 -30.03 31.59 -46.36
N ALA A 22 -28.73 31.84 -46.22
CA ALA A 22 -27.90 31.85 -45.02
C ALA A 22 -27.84 30.58 -44.13
N LEU A 23 -26.65 30.00 -44.09
CA LEU A 23 -26.14 29.16 -43.01
C LEU A 23 -26.30 29.87 -41.66
N GLU A 24 -26.97 29.23 -40.71
CA GLU A 24 -26.74 29.45 -39.28
C GLU A 24 -26.41 28.13 -38.59
N ALA A 25 -25.38 28.21 -37.77
CA ALA A 25 -24.74 27.12 -37.07
C ALA A 25 -25.71 26.44 -36.09
N ARG A 26 -25.84 25.12 -36.21
CA ARG A 26 -26.45 24.26 -35.17
C ARG A 26 -25.57 24.28 -33.92
N LYS A 27 -25.97 25.09 -32.92
CA LYS A 27 -25.51 24.92 -31.54
C LYS A 27 -26.24 23.73 -30.91
N PHE A 28 -25.47 22.76 -30.40
CA PHE A 28 -25.97 21.75 -29.48
C PHE A 28 -26.12 22.41 -28.10
N ASN A 29 -27.38 22.58 -27.66
CA ASN A 29 -27.76 22.90 -26.28
C ASN A 29 -28.13 21.59 -25.58
N THR A 30 -27.58 21.34 -24.39
CA THR A 30 -28.28 20.53 -23.37
C THR A 30 -28.08 21.12 -21.98
N TYR A 31 -29.23 21.29 -21.32
CA TYR A 31 -29.51 21.70 -19.93
C TYR A 31 -29.65 23.20 -19.65
N GLU A 32 -30.76 23.76 -20.14
CA GLU A 32 -31.42 24.95 -19.57
C GLU A 32 -32.51 24.48 -18.58
N TYR A 33 -32.60 25.12 -17.41
CA TYR A 33 -33.73 24.98 -16.48
C TYR A 33 -35.02 25.51 -17.11
N SER A 34 -36.19 24.99 -16.71
CA SER A 34 -37.45 25.47 -17.27
C SER A 34 -37.75 26.93 -16.83
N PRO A 35 -38.43 27.74 -17.66
CA PRO A 35 -38.75 29.13 -17.32
C PRO A 35 -39.56 29.27 -16.01
N ALA A 36 -40.38 28.27 -15.68
CA ALA A 36 -41.18 28.24 -14.45
C ALA A 36 -40.34 27.92 -13.19
N GLU A 37 -39.28 27.12 -13.33
CA GLU A 37 -38.30 26.85 -12.25
C GLU A 37 -37.40 28.07 -12.02
N GLN A 38 -37.00 28.78 -13.08
CA GLN A 38 -36.29 30.05 -12.95
C GLN A 38 -37.16 31.11 -12.26
N GLU A 39 -38.45 31.20 -12.60
CA GLU A 39 -39.37 32.18 -12.02
C GLU A 39 -39.73 31.86 -10.56
N SER A 40 -39.77 30.59 -10.15
CA SER A 40 -39.99 30.19 -8.75
C SER A 40 -38.75 30.42 -7.88
N ILE A 41 -37.54 30.18 -8.40
CA ILE A 41 -36.27 30.55 -7.75
C ILE A 41 -36.16 32.08 -7.62
N LEU A 42 -36.58 32.84 -8.64
CA LEU A 42 -36.62 34.31 -8.62
C LEU A 42 -37.72 34.88 -7.71
N LYS A 43 -38.85 34.19 -7.52
CA LYS A 43 -39.92 34.61 -6.60
C LYS A 43 -39.55 34.39 -5.13
N VAL A 44 -38.83 33.33 -4.81
CA VAL A 44 -38.28 33.12 -3.46
C VAL A 44 -37.21 34.17 -3.14
N ALA A 45 -36.40 34.57 -4.13
CA ALA A 45 -35.38 35.63 -3.97
C ALA A 45 -35.94 37.06 -3.85
N ARG A 46 -37.21 37.30 -4.25
CA ARG A 46 -37.85 38.63 -4.21
C ARG A 46 -38.76 38.87 -3.00
N ALA A 47 -39.05 37.87 -2.19
CA ALA A 47 -40.03 37.98 -1.10
C ALA A 47 -39.43 38.35 0.27
N THR A 48 -38.15 38.72 0.35
CA THR A 48 -37.52 39.21 1.59
C THR A 48 -36.66 40.41 1.23
N LEU A 49 -37.32 41.57 1.12
CA LEU A 49 -36.78 42.80 0.53
C LEU A 49 -36.48 43.90 1.56
N GLU A 50 -36.45 43.59 2.85
CA GLU A 50 -36.08 44.54 3.90
C GLU A 50 -35.11 43.87 4.87
N ASN A 51 -33.86 44.36 4.87
CA ASN A 51 -32.68 43.92 5.63
C ASN A 51 -31.84 42.76 5.05
N LYS A 52 -31.23 42.95 3.88
CA LYS A 52 -30.12 42.07 3.44
C LYS A 52 -28.78 42.53 4.02
N SER A 53 -27.98 41.58 4.49
CA SER A 53 -26.60 41.82 4.94
C SER A 53 -25.68 42.06 3.74
N ALA A 54 -24.55 42.77 3.92
CA ALA A 54 -23.56 42.99 2.86
C ALA A 54 -23.07 41.67 2.23
N VAL A 55 -23.05 40.60 3.02
CA VAL A 55 -22.71 39.23 2.60
C VAL A 55 -23.70 38.68 1.56
N GLU A 56 -25.00 38.90 1.74
CA GLU A 56 -26.02 38.44 0.78
C GLU A 56 -25.95 39.22 -0.54
N ILE A 57 -25.60 40.51 -0.49
CA ILE A 57 -25.38 41.34 -1.68
C ILE A 57 -24.15 40.85 -2.45
N GLN A 58 -23.03 40.58 -1.75
CA GLN A 58 -21.82 40.03 -2.37
C GLN A 58 -22.05 38.61 -2.93
N LEU A 59 -22.86 37.79 -2.26
CA LEU A 59 -23.22 36.44 -2.72
C LEU A 59 -24.07 36.52 -3.99
N GLU A 60 -25.07 37.40 -4.02
CA GLU A 60 -25.89 37.64 -5.22
C GLU A 60 -25.05 38.19 -6.37
N GLU A 61 -24.15 39.15 -6.13
CA GLU A 61 -23.22 39.64 -7.14
C GLU A 61 -22.30 38.55 -7.67
N ALA A 62 -21.70 37.72 -6.79
CA ALA A 62 -20.83 36.63 -7.20
C ALA A 62 -21.56 35.55 -8.03
N ILE A 63 -22.86 35.35 -7.78
CA ILE A 63 -23.72 34.47 -8.55
C ILE A 63 -24.15 35.12 -9.88
N MET A 64 -24.39 36.44 -9.89
CA MET A 64 -24.90 37.20 -11.03
C MET A 64 -23.80 37.73 -11.98
N ARG A 65 -22.52 37.73 -11.59
CA ARG A 65 -21.41 38.24 -12.42
C ARG A 65 -21.30 37.49 -13.75
N GLN A 66 -21.71 38.20 -14.82
CA GLN A 66 -21.59 37.79 -16.22
C GLN A 66 -20.23 38.12 -16.85
N GLU A 67 -19.26 38.65 -16.12
CA GLU A 67 -17.93 38.95 -16.66
C GLU A 67 -17.25 37.69 -17.22
N ASP A 68 -16.55 37.86 -18.35
CA ASP A 68 -15.83 36.80 -19.08
C ASP A 68 -14.54 36.34 -18.35
N GLU A 69 -13.98 37.18 -17.47
CA GLU A 69 -12.80 36.83 -16.67
C GLU A 69 -13.16 36.57 -15.20
N LEU A 70 -12.66 35.45 -14.65
CA LEU A 70 -12.82 35.08 -13.23
C LEU A 70 -11.93 35.96 -12.34
N ALA A 71 -12.41 36.30 -11.14
CA ALA A 71 -11.59 36.94 -10.13
C ALA A 71 -10.43 36.04 -9.66
N GLU A 72 -9.31 36.66 -9.30
CA GLU A 72 -8.15 35.94 -8.75
C GLU A 72 -8.43 35.40 -7.33
N SER A 73 -9.05 36.23 -6.49
CA SER A 73 -9.60 35.82 -5.20
C SER A 73 -10.96 35.14 -5.38
N GLY A 74 -11.35 34.36 -4.38
CA GLY A 74 -12.61 33.65 -4.35
C GLY A 74 -13.51 34.02 -3.18
N ILE A 75 -14.76 33.58 -3.26
CA ILE A 75 -15.78 33.74 -2.23
C ILE A 75 -16.41 32.38 -1.94
N LEU A 76 -16.48 32.00 -0.67
CA LEU A 76 -17.09 30.75 -0.22
C LEU A 76 -18.62 30.80 -0.37
N LEU A 77 -19.17 30.03 -1.31
CA LEU A 77 -20.59 30.00 -1.64
C LEU A 77 -21.38 28.94 -0.86
N ALA A 78 -20.73 27.84 -0.49
CA ALA A 78 -21.34 26.74 0.23
C ALA A 78 -20.28 26.00 1.04
N LEU A 79 -20.69 25.39 2.15
CA LEU A 79 -19.84 24.53 2.96
C LEU A 79 -20.67 23.38 3.52
N THR A 80 -20.28 22.15 3.20
CA THR A 80 -20.96 20.94 3.67
C THR A 80 -19.92 19.91 4.07
N GLN A 81 -19.92 19.51 5.35
CA GLN A 81 -19.02 18.47 5.87
C GLN A 81 -17.52 18.71 5.53
N GLY A 82 -17.07 19.97 5.64
CA GLY A 82 -15.69 20.36 5.34
C GLY A 82 -15.35 20.47 3.84
N VAL A 83 -16.32 20.25 2.95
CA VAL A 83 -16.19 20.49 1.50
C VAL A 83 -16.91 21.78 1.14
N GLY A 84 -16.16 22.73 0.59
CA GLY A 84 -16.63 24.06 0.21
C GLY A 84 -16.76 24.24 -1.30
N ILE A 85 -17.69 25.08 -1.74
CA ILE A 85 -17.77 25.56 -3.12
C ILE A 85 -17.36 27.03 -3.13
N VAL A 86 -16.37 27.37 -3.95
CA VAL A 86 -15.81 28.72 -4.03
C VAL A 86 -16.05 29.28 -5.43
N SER A 87 -16.55 30.51 -5.52
CA SER A 87 -16.59 31.27 -6.78
C SER A 87 -15.25 31.96 -7.00
N GLY A 88 -14.76 32.09 -8.24
CA GLY A 88 -13.48 32.74 -8.53
C GLY A 88 -12.30 31.76 -8.57
N LEU A 89 -11.15 32.16 -8.01
CA LEU A 89 -9.89 31.41 -8.04
C LEU A 89 -9.37 31.14 -9.46
N ARG A 90 -9.32 32.17 -10.31
CA ARG A 90 -8.89 32.08 -11.73
C ARG A 90 -7.61 31.28 -11.95
N ASN A 91 -6.63 31.48 -11.07
CA ASN A 91 -5.29 30.92 -11.22
C ASN A 91 -5.10 29.57 -10.50
N ALA A 92 -6.15 29.02 -9.88
CA ALA A 92 -6.06 27.76 -9.17
C ALA A 92 -6.03 26.56 -10.12
N SER A 93 -5.25 25.55 -9.74
CA SER A 93 -5.21 24.24 -10.38
C SER A 93 -5.70 23.15 -9.43
N LEU A 94 -5.89 21.93 -9.94
CA LEU A 94 -6.13 20.79 -9.05
C LEU A 94 -4.95 20.64 -8.10
N ASN A 95 -5.25 20.35 -6.83
CA ASN A 95 -4.31 20.22 -5.72
C ASN A 95 -3.69 21.54 -5.24
N SER A 96 -4.19 22.68 -5.70
CA SER A 96 -3.80 23.98 -5.17
C SER A 96 -4.24 24.16 -3.73
N THR A 97 -3.40 24.80 -2.93
CA THR A 97 -3.68 25.14 -1.55
C THR A 97 -4.31 26.51 -1.49
N VAL A 98 -5.36 26.65 -0.68
CA VAL A 98 -6.08 27.90 -0.49
C VAL A 98 -6.20 28.22 0.99
N ASP A 99 -6.12 29.51 1.32
CA ASP A 99 -6.38 30.02 2.66
C ASP A 99 -7.74 30.73 2.68
N ILE A 100 -8.45 30.60 3.81
CA ILE A 100 -9.78 31.18 4.01
C ILE A 100 -9.67 32.24 5.10
N PHE A 101 -10.21 33.43 4.81
CA PHE A 101 -10.11 34.62 5.64
C PHE A 101 -11.48 35.08 6.10
N ASP A 102 -11.54 35.58 7.34
CA ASP A 102 -12.70 36.27 7.88
C ASP A 102 -12.77 37.74 7.41
N GLU A 103 -13.75 38.49 7.92
CA GLU A 103 -13.94 39.91 7.59
C GLU A 103 -12.78 40.80 8.07
N ASP A 104 -12.04 40.38 9.10
CA ASP A 104 -10.89 41.09 9.66
C ASP A 104 -9.56 40.69 8.96
N HIS A 105 -9.64 39.99 7.83
CA HIS A 105 -8.49 39.46 7.08
C HIS A 105 -7.58 38.51 7.88
N GLN A 106 -8.11 37.87 8.92
CA GLN A 106 -7.39 36.83 9.64
C GLN A 106 -7.63 35.47 8.98
N ARG A 107 -6.55 34.69 8.84
CA ARG A 107 -6.66 33.34 8.30
C ARG A 107 -7.35 32.44 9.31
N VAL A 108 -8.56 32.00 8.97
CA VAL A 108 -9.40 31.12 9.81
C VAL A 108 -9.44 29.68 9.30
N GLY A 109 -9.01 29.44 8.06
CA GLY A 109 -9.00 28.10 7.49
C GLY A 109 -7.95 27.91 6.40
N GLN A 110 -7.69 26.65 6.06
CA GLN A 110 -6.91 26.27 4.89
C GLN A 110 -7.50 25.01 4.28
N GLY A 111 -7.42 24.92 2.96
CA GLY A 111 -7.89 23.75 2.23
C GLY A 111 -7.15 23.52 0.93
N ILE A 112 -7.69 22.56 0.18
CA ILE A 112 -7.16 22.15 -1.11
C ILE A 112 -8.25 22.09 -2.16
N VAL A 113 -7.91 22.51 -3.38
CA VAL A 113 -8.78 22.41 -4.54
C VAL A 113 -8.81 20.95 -5.03
N LEU A 114 -9.99 20.33 -4.94
CA LEU A 114 -10.21 18.94 -5.37
C LEU A 114 -10.87 18.84 -6.73
N HIS A 115 -11.64 19.85 -7.13
CA HIS A 115 -12.32 19.85 -8.41
C HIS A 115 -12.52 21.27 -8.93
N LEU A 116 -12.55 21.41 -10.27
CA LEU A 116 -12.70 22.68 -10.96
C LEU A 116 -13.88 22.60 -11.93
N HIS A 117 -14.78 23.57 -11.82
CA HIS A 117 -15.86 23.87 -12.74
C HIS A 117 -15.60 25.21 -13.44
N LYS A 118 -16.35 25.51 -14.51
CA LYS A 118 -16.13 26.70 -15.35
C LYS A 118 -15.98 28.03 -14.58
N LYS A 119 -16.71 28.22 -13.47
CA LYS A 119 -16.64 29.44 -12.64
C LYS A 119 -16.51 29.16 -11.13
N ARG A 120 -16.29 27.90 -10.75
CA ARG A 120 -16.32 27.47 -9.34
C ARG A 120 -15.23 26.43 -9.08
N ALA A 121 -14.63 26.49 -7.91
CA ALA A 121 -13.75 25.44 -7.41
C ALA A 121 -14.43 24.72 -6.24
N THR A 122 -14.25 23.41 -6.16
CA THR A 122 -14.60 22.64 -4.96
C THR A 122 -13.34 22.45 -4.13
N ILE A 123 -13.38 22.93 -2.90
CA ILE A 123 -12.26 22.84 -1.94
C ILE A 123 -12.61 21.89 -0.80
N ALA A 124 -11.60 21.27 -0.20
CA ALA A 124 -11.76 20.56 1.07
C ALA A 124 -10.83 21.15 2.14
N VAL A 125 -11.39 21.40 3.32
CA VAL A 125 -10.71 22.09 4.43
C VAL A 125 -9.95 21.07 5.28
N PHE A 126 -8.70 21.37 5.65
CA PHE A 126 -7.81 20.43 6.35
C PHE A 126 -8.13 20.25 7.85
N GLY A 127 -8.81 21.22 8.46
CA GLY A 127 -9.06 21.27 9.90
C GLY A 127 -10.53 21.49 10.24
N ASP A 128 -10.76 22.11 11.41
CA ASP A 128 -12.10 22.45 11.85
C ASP A 128 -12.75 23.45 10.89
N ALA A 129 -13.95 23.11 10.44
CA ALA A 129 -14.74 23.93 9.53
C ALA A 129 -15.78 24.79 10.27
N SER A 130 -15.92 24.63 11.59
CA SER A 130 -16.85 25.39 12.43
C SER A 130 -16.71 26.93 12.34
N PRO A 131 -15.50 27.52 12.24
CA PRO A 131 -15.37 28.98 12.14
C PRO A 131 -15.71 29.52 10.74
N LEU A 132 -15.96 28.66 9.75
CA LEU A 132 -16.13 29.07 8.37
C LEU A 132 -17.58 29.41 8.05
N ALA A 133 -17.80 30.55 7.40
CA ALA A 133 -19.10 31.06 7.02
C ALA A 133 -19.18 31.36 5.51
N LEU A 134 -20.41 31.36 4.98
CA LEU A 134 -20.67 31.78 3.60
C LEU A 134 -20.27 33.25 3.42
N GLY A 135 -19.74 33.59 2.25
CA GLY A 135 -19.24 34.93 1.94
C GLY A 135 -17.78 35.17 2.30
N MET A 136 -17.14 34.28 3.07
CA MET A 136 -15.72 34.42 3.43
C MET A 136 -14.81 34.44 2.20
N HIS A 137 -13.73 35.24 2.30
CA HIS A 137 -12.73 35.38 1.25
C HIS A 137 -11.84 34.14 1.20
N VAL A 138 -11.53 33.69 -0.02
CA VAL A 138 -10.66 32.55 -0.26
C VAL A 138 -9.54 32.97 -1.21
N GLU A 139 -8.29 32.77 -0.82
CA GLU A 139 -7.14 33.14 -1.64
C GLU A 139 -6.30 31.93 -1.99
N LEU A 140 -5.72 31.94 -3.19
CA LEU A 140 -4.79 30.93 -3.64
C LEU A 140 -3.43 31.15 -2.98
N THR A 141 -2.98 30.19 -2.17
CA THR A 141 -1.68 30.24 -1.50
C THR A 141 -0.57 29.68 -2.37
N ASP A 142 -0.77 28.47 -2.90
CA ASP A 142 0.18 27.79 -3.79
C ASP A 142 -0.58 26.92 -4.78
N ASN A 143 -0.05 26.77 -5.99
CA ASN A 143 -0.63 25.90 -6.99
C ASN A 143 -0.52 24.40 -6.65
N ASN A 144 0.29 24.03 -5.65
CA ASN A 144 0.40 22.68 -5.14
C ASN A 144 0.46 22.66 -3.62
N LEU A 145 -0.24 21.72 -3.00
CA LEU A 145 0.03 21.36 -1.61
C LEU A 145 1.47 20.83 -1.48
N LYS A 146 2.29 21.57 -0.74
CA LYS A 146 3.65 21.17 -0.37
C LYS A 146 3.68 20.72 1.09
N ILE A 147 4.49 19.71 1.37
CA ILE A 147 4.70 19.18 2.72
C ILE A 147 6.19 19.15 3.06
N PRO A 148 6.57 19.28 4.35
CA PRO A 148 7.94 19.05 4.79
C PRO A 148 8.36 17.61 4.48
N VAL A 149 9.59 17.46 4.02
CA VAL A 149 10.20 16.17 3.68
C VAL A 149 11.63 16.06 4.21
N GLY A 150 12.24 14.88 4.04
CA GLY A 150 13.63 14.64 4.38
C GLY A 150 13.86 13.89 5.69
N LYS A 151 15.13 13.68 6.04
CA LYS A 151 15.53 12.84 7.19
C LYS A 151 15.19 13.45 8.55
N ALA A 152 14.92 14.76 8.64
CA ALA A 152 14.51 15.42 9.89
C ALA A 152 13.17 14.91 10.46
N LEU A 153 12.37 14.21 9.64
CA LEU A 153 11.10 13.61 10.02
C LEU A 153 11.26 12.22 10.67
N LEU A 154 12.43 11.59 10.56
CA LEU A 154 12.67 10.26 11.12
C LEU A 154 12.47 10.29 12.65
N GLY A 155 11.75 9.29 13.18
CA GLY A 155 11.40 9.24 14.60
C GLY A 155 10.25 10.16 15.03
N ARG A 156 9.62 10.86 14.08
CA ARG A 156 8.46 11.75 14.32
C ARG A 156 7.17 11.11 13.82
N ALA A 157 6.07 11.54 14.43
CA ALA A 157 4.74 11.34 13.88
C ALA A 157 4.19 12.68 13.37
N ILE A 158 3.68 12.68 12.15
CA ILE A 158 3.14 13.87 11.48
C ILE A 158 1.75 13.58 10.91
N ASN A 159 0.95 14.62 10.69
CA ASN A 159 -0.28 14.51 9.89
C ASN A 159 0.01 14.63 8.38
N SER A 160 -1.02 14.52 7.56
CA SER A 160 -0.91 14.48 6.09
C SER A 160 -0.41 15.77 5.43
N ILE A 161 -0.43 16.89 6.15
CA ILE A 161 0.15 18.18 5.69
C ILE A 161 1.50 18.47 6.34
N GLY A 162 2.02 17.53 7.13
CA GLY A 162 3.36 17.57 7.72
C GLY A 162 3.48 18.35 9.03
N GLN A 163 2.38 18.54 9.76
CA GLN A 163 2.44 19.07 11.12
C GLN A 163 2.71 17.93 12.11
N ALA A 164 3.55 18.17 13.12
CA ALA A 164 3.84 17.17 14.15
C ALA A 164 2.60 16.86 15.01
N VAL A 165 2.35 15.57 15.24
CA VAL A 165 1.24 15.05 16.08
C VAL A 165 1.74 14.16 17.22
N ASP A 166 3.05 14.07 17.42
CA ASP A 166 3.68 13.23 18.45
C ASP A 166 3.90 13.93 19.80
N GLY A 167 3.48 15.19 19.94
CA GLY A 167 3.68 15.98 21.15
C GLY A 167 5.12 16.37 21.45
N LYS A 168 6.07 16.14 20.52
CA LYS A 168 7.50 16.47 20.69
C LYS A 168 7.87 17.89 20.23
N GLY A 169 6.88 18.78 20.09
CA GLY A 169 7.06 20.14 19.57
C GLY A 169 7.16 20.21 18.05
N SER A 170 7.53 21.37 17.53
CA SER A 170 7.63 21.63 16.08
C SER A 170 8.70 20.75 15.41
N LEU A 171 8.57 20.61 14.09
CA LEU A 171 9.62 19.99 13.27
C LEU A 171 10.79 20.97 13.10
N ALA A 172 11.98 20.44 12.85
CA ALA A 172 13.09 21.24 12.36
C ALA A 172 12.77 21.76 10.94
N GLU A 173 13.50 22.79 10.49
CA GLU A 173 13.40 23.25 9.11
C GLU A 173 13.67 22.09 8.14
N ALA A 174 12.82 21.98 7.12
CA ALA A 174 12.79 20.86 6.19
C ALA A 174 12.46 21.37 4.79
N ASP A 175 12.98 20.68 3.77
CA ASP A 175 12.62 20.94 2.39
C ASP A 175 11.12 20.72 2.16
N LEU A 176 10.52 21.48 1.25
CA LEU A 176 9.09 21.40 0.94
C LEU A 176 8.85 20.83 -0.46
N TYR A 177 8.26 19.63 -0.54
CA TYR A 177 7.94 18.97 -1.82
C TYR A 177 6.44 18.88 -2.08
N PRO A 178 5.99 18.91 -3.36
CA PRO A 178 4.59 18.70 -3.70
C PRO A 178 4.08 17.32 -3.24
N CYS A 179 3.01 17.30 -2.44
CA CYS A 179 2.46 16.09 -1.83
C CYS A 179 1.95 15.07 -2.88
N MET A 180 1.22 15.54 -3.90
CA MET A 180 0.51 14.67 -4.85
C MET A 180 1.13 14.60 -6.26
N ARG A 181 2.10 15.45 -6.61
CA ARG A 181 2.71 15.48 -7.96
C ARG A 181 4.05 14.72 -8.02
N GLY A 182 4.11 13.53 -7.44
CA GLY A 182 5.23 12.62 -7.68
C GLY A 182 5.27 12.17 -9.14
N SER A 183 6.43 12.28 -9.79
CA SER A 183 6.62 11.77 -11.15
C SER A 183 6.71 10.25 -11.12
N ILE A 184 5.82 9.57 -11.87
CA ILE A 184 5.89 8.12 -12.04
C ILE A 184 7.17 7.79 -12.83
N PRO A 185 8.04 6.92 -12.30
CA PRO A 185 9.26 6.54 -12.98
C PRO A 185 8.99 5.92 -14.36
N THR A 186 9.66 6.46 -15.38
CA THR A 186 9.55 5.93 -16.76
C THR A 186 10.22 4.56 -16.88
N MET A 187 9.92 3.80 -17.94
CA MET A 187 10.52 2.48 -18.16
C MET A 187 12.07 2.51 -18.15
N MET A 188 12.67 3.58 -18.67
CA MET A 188 14.14 3.74 -18.73
C MET A 188 14.76 4.10 -17.37
N GLU A 189 13.96 4.58 -16.43
CA GLU A 189 14.39 4.90 -15.07
C GLU A 189 14.31 3.69 -14.13
N ARG A 190 13.63 2.62 -14.56
CA ARG A 190 13.50 1.37 -13.81
C ARG A 190 14.69 0.45 -14.04
N GLY A 191 15.04 -0.31 -13.02
CA GLY A 191 16.06 -1.35 -13.04
C GLY A 191 15.48 -2.71 -12.66
N LEU A 192 16.22 -3.78 -12.97
CA LEU A 192 15.92 -5.10 -12.45
C LEU A 192 16.09 -5.11 -10.94
N LEU A 193 15.24 -5.87 -10.24
CA LEU A 193 15.42 -6.17 -8.81
C LEU A 193 16.79 -6.85 -8.62
N LYS A 194 17.53 -6.47 -7.56
CA LYS A 194 18.91 -6.92 -7.33
C LYS A 194 19.16 -7.52 -5.95
N GLU A 195 18.42 -7.06 -4.96
CA GLU A 195 18.67 -7.41 -3.56
C GLU A 195 17.39 -7.98 -2.93
N SER A 196 17.55 -9.14 -2.29
CA SER A 196 16.49 -9.77 -1.51
C SER A 196 16.16 -8.92 -0.28
N TRP A 197 14.86 -8.82 0.01
CA TRP A 197 14.39 -8.36 1.29
C TRP A 197 14.10 -9.59 2.14
N GLU A 198 15.12 -10.04 2.86
CA GLU A 198 15.01 -11.10 3.87
C GLU A 198 14.24 -10.57 5.07
N THR A 199 12.98 -10.97 5.22
CA THR A 199 12.10 -10.50 6.29
C THR A 199 12.39 -11.14 7.63
N GLY A 200 13.10 -12.27 7.64
CA GLY A 200 13.36 -13.18 8.76
C GLY A 200 12.11 -13.87 9.29
N ILE A 201 11.04 -13.89 8.48
CA ILE A 201 9.79 -14.60 8.73
C ILE A 201 9.76 -15.80 7.79
N SER A 202 9.90 -17.01 8.33
CA SER A 202 10.12 -18.24 7.53
C SER A 202 9.07 -18.43 6.43
N VAL A 203 7.79 -18.20 6.73
CA VAL A 203 6.72 -18.30 5.73
C VAL A 203 6.88 -17.30 4.59
N ILE A 204 7.25 -16.07 4.89
CA ILE A 204 7.39 -15.03 3.85
C ILE A 204 8.65 -15.32 3.04
N ASP A 205 9.80 -15.51 3.69
CA ASP A 205 11.07 -15.70 3.00
C ASP A 205 11.11 -16.97 2.15
N CYS A 206 10.34 -18.00 2.50
CA CYS A 206 10.26 -19.24 1.75
C CYS A 206 9.15 -19.28 0.69
N LEU A 207 7.93 -18.83 1.02
CA LEU A 207 6.73 -19.00 0.17
C LEU A 207 6.30 -17.72 -0.56
N HIS A 208 6.71 -16.55 -0.06
CA HIS A 208 6.40 -15.24 -0.65
C HIS A 208 7.65 -14.33 -0.65
N PRO A 209 8.79 -14.81 -1.17
CA PRO A 209 10.07 -14.11 -1.00
C PRO A 209 10.05 -12.73 -1.64
N LEU A 210 10.59 -11.74 -0.93
CA LEU A 210 10.54 -10.33 -1.29
C LEU A 210 11.88 -9.82 -1.81
N ALA A 211 11.83 -8.78 -2.62
CA ALA A 211 13.00 -8.02 -3.04
C ALA A 211 12.77 -6.51 -2.87
N PHE A 212 13.84 -5.76 -2.67
CA PHE A 212 13.76 -4.30 -2.62
C PHE A 212 13.34 -3.72 -3.98
N GLY A 213 12.40 -2.77 -3.95
CA GLY A 213 11.75 -2.20 -5.15
C GLY A 213 10.47 -2.93 -5.57
N GLN A 214 10.05 -3.95 -4.84
CA GLN A 214 8.82 -4.70 -5.07
C GLN A 214 7.61 -4.05 -4.36
N ARG A 215 6.43 -4.29 -4.92
CA ARG A 215 5.13 -3.93 -4.34
C ARG A 215 4.49 -5.19 -3.76
N PHE A 216 4.30 -5.22 -2.45
CA PHE A 216 3.78 -6.38 -1.73
C PHE A 216 2.48 -6.03 -1.00
N ALA A 217 1.53 -6.96 -0.94
CA ALA A 217 0.31 -6.79 -0.15
C ALA A 217 0.15 -7.84 0.95
N VAL A 218 -0.35 -7.41 2.11
CA VAL A 218 -0.81 -8.26 3.21
C VAL A 218 -2.32 -8.10 3.32
N LEU A 219 -3.02 -9.13 2.90
CA LEU A 219 -4.48 -9.18 2.81
C LEU A 219 -5.05 -9.98 3.99
N GLY A 220 -6.34 -9.83 4.25
CA GLY A 220 -7.08 -10.67 5.18
C GLY A 220 -8.07 -9.89 6.04
N PRO A 221 -8.89 -10.60 6.84
CA PRO A 221 -9.94 -9.98 7.64
C PRO A 221 -9.42 -9.02 8.72
N ARG A 222 -10.32 -8.20 9.27
CA ARG A 222 -10.01 -7.36 10.43
C ARG A 222 -9.51 -8.21 11.60
N GLY A 223 -8.46 -7.75 12.27
CA GLY A 223 -7.87 -8.47 13.41
C GLY A 223 -7.03 -9.70 13.06
N SER A 224 -6.79 -10.00 11.77
CA SER A 224 -5.95 -11.13 11.34
C SER A 224 -4.44 -10.95 11.61
N GLY A 225 -3.99 -9.81 12.15
CA GLY A 225 -2.58 -9.57 12.49
C GLY A 225 -1.75 -8.82 11.44
N LYS A 226 -2.37 -8.24 10.40
CA LYS A 226 -1.69 -7.49 9.32
C LYS A 226 -0.69 -6.43 9.82
N THR A 227 -1.14 -5.52 10.68
CA THR A 227 -0.27 -4.49 11.29
C THR A 227 0.91 -5.11 12.05
N LYS A 228 0.67 -6.23 12.74
CA LYS A 228 1.71 -6.91 13.53
C LYS A 228 2.79 -7.46 12.60
N LEU A 229 2.39 -8.11 11.51
CA LEU A 229 3.28 -8.66 10.50
C LEU A 229 4.13 -7.57 9.83
N ALA A 230 3.51 -6.46 9.43
CA ALA A 230 4.23 -5.35 8.80
C ALA A 230 5.28 -4.72 9.73
N ILE A 231 4.92 -4.50 11.00
CA ILE A 231 5.87 -3.96 11.99
C ILE A 231 6.98 -4.96 12.31
N ASP A 232 6.68 -6.26 12.31
CA ASP A 232 7.67 -7.32 12.46
C ASP A 232 8.71 -7.26 11.33
N MET A 233 8.25 -7.19 10.06
CA MET A 233 9.13 -7.03 8.90
C MET A 233 10.03 -5.79 9.01
N ILE A 234 9.50 -4.65 9.47
CA ILE A 234 10.29 -3.43 9.71
C ILE A 234 11.35 -3.69 10.79
N ALA A 235 10.95 -4.24 11.94
CA ALA A 235 11.83 -4.47 13.08
C ALA A 235 12.98 -5.42 12.72
N GLN A 236 12.72 -6.42 11.89
CA GLN A 236 13.74 -7.36 11.44
C GLN A 236 14.76 -6.69 10.51
N GLN A 237 14.33 -5.80 9.60
CA GLN A 237 15.26 -5.01 8.80
C GLN A 237 16.14 -4.10 9.66
N VAL A 238 15.54 -3.38 10.61
CA VAL A 238 16.29 -2.47 11.49
C VAL A 238 17.35 -3.23 12.29
N LYS A 239 17.02 -4.42 12.78
CA LYS A 239 17.99 -5.26 13.49
C LYS A 239 19.09 -5.79 12.57
N LYS A 240 18.75 -6.22 11.35
CA LYS A 240 19.71 -6.70 10.35
C LYS A 240 20.74 -5.63 9.95
N TYR A 241 20.29 -4.40 9.71
CA TYR A 241 21.16 -3.31 9.26
C TYR A 241 21.73 -2.48 10.41
N LYS A 242 21.54 -2.88 11.67
CA LYS A 242 21.99 -2.11 12.84
C LYS A 242 23.49 -1.85 12.85
N GLU A 243 24.29 -2.79 12.33
CA GLU A 243 25.75 -2.67 12.22
C GLU A 243 26.19 -1.92 10.94
N ASN A 244 25.31 -1.78 9.95
CA ASN A 244 25.58 -1.10 8.68
C ASN A 244 24.55 0.00 8.42
N VAL A 245 24.61 1.06 9.23
CA VAL A 245 23.64 2.16 9.25
C VAL A 245 23.56 2.90 7.89
N ASP A 246 24.64 2.93 7.12
CA ASP A 246 24.68 3.56 5.79
C ASP A 246 23.78 2.86 4.76
N GLU A 247 23.46 1.59 4.99
CA GLU A 247 22.57 0.80 4.14
C GLU A 247 21.17 0.59 4.74
N MET A 248 20.90 1.20 5.89
CA MET A 248 19.64 1.09 6.61
C MET A 248 18.45 1.52 5.73
N PRO A 249 17.45 0.63 5.55
CA PRO A 249 16.19 1.03 4.92
C PRO A 249 15.45 2.06 5.79
N LEU A 250 14.89 3.08 5.14
CA LEU A 250 14.05 4.08 5.80
C LEU A 250 12.57 3.79 5.57
N PHE A 251 11.74 3.96 6.59
CA PHE A 251 10.34 3.54 6.57
C PHE A 251 9.38 4.73 6.70
N ALA A 252 8.42 4.83 5.80
CA ALA A 252 7.26 5.72 5.93
C ALA A 252 6.04 4.86 6.28
N TYR A 253 5.58 4.91 7.53
CA TYR A 253 4.41 4.17 7.99
C TYR A 253 3.17 5.06 7.93
N VAL A 254 2.26 4.78 7.00
CA VAL A 254 1.03 5.56 6.78
C VAL A 254 -0.13 4.88 7.48
N ALA A 255 -0.65 5.51 8.54
CA ALA A 255 -1.87 5.09 9.23
C ALA A 255 -3.06 5.92 8.71
N VAL A 256 -4.01 5.26 8.04
CA VAL A 256 -5.20 5.90 7.44
C VAL A 256 -6.46 5.46 8.19
N GLY A 257 -7.23 6.43 8.70
CA GLY A 257 -8.54 6.20 9.31
C GLY A 257 -8.51 5.30 10.55
N LYS A 258 -7.35 5.19 11.21
CA LYS A 258 -7.19 4.42 12.46
C LYS A 258 -7.59 5.29 13.64
N SER A 259 -8.10 4.69 14.71
CA SER A 259 -8.34 5.44 15.95
C SER A 259 -7.05 6.00 16.53
N PRO A 260 -7.08 7.15 17.24
CA PRO A 260 -5.89 7.72 17.88
C PRO A 260 -5.18 6.75 18.84
N GLN A 261 -5.94 5.92 19.56
CA GLN A 261 -5.37 4.88 20.43
C GLN A 261 -4.57 3.85 19.63
N ARG A 262 -5.06 3.46 18.44
CA ARG A 262 -4.37 2.50 17.58
C ARG A 262 -3.08 3.09 17.01
N VAL A 263 -3.09 4.36 16.61
CA VAL A 263 -1.88 5.08 16.16
C VAL A 263 -0.83 5.12 17.29
N ASN A 264 -1.25 5.42 18.52
CA ASN A 264 -0.35 5.43 19.68
C ASN A 264 0.24 4.04 19.97
N GLN A 265 -0.55 2.98 19.85
CA GLN A 265 -0.05 1.60 19.99
C GLN A 265 1.00 1.26 18.93
N ILE A 266 0.81 1.70 17.68
CA ILE A 266 1.79 1.50 16.60
C ILE A 266 3.07 2.25 16.91
N LEU A 267 2.99 3.52 17.32
CA LEU A 267 4.14 4.33 17.71
C LEU A 267 4.91 3.72 18.88
N GLN A 268 4.20 3.24 19.90
CA GLN A 268 4.82 2.58 21.04
C GLN A 268 5.52 1.29 20.62
N LEU A 269 4.85 0.45 19.82
CA LEU A 269 5.44 -0.81 19.36
C LEU A 269 6.70 -0.58 18.49
N LEU A 270 6.68 0.40 17.58
CA LEU A 270 7.86 0.77 16.81
C LEU A 270 8.99 1.29 17.70
N ARG A 271 8.68 2.01 18.78
CA ARG A 271 9.65 2.48 19.76
C ARG A 271 10.26 1.33 20.55
N ASP A 272 9.43 0.44 21.07
CA ASP A 272 9.86 -0.71 21.89
C ASP A 272 10.75 -1.67 21.09
N LEU A 273 10.53 -1.77 19.77
CA LEU A 273 11.34 -2.55 18.85
C LEU A 273 12.60 -1.81 18.35
N GLY A 274 12.80 -0.55 18.73
CA GLY A 274 13.91 0.30 18.25
C GLY A 274 13.81 0.71 16.78
N ALA A 275 12.65 0.51 16.15
CA ALA A 275 12.44 0.80 14.73
C ALA A 275 11.99 2.24 14.46
N LEU A 276 11.47 2.94 15.49
CA LEU A 276 10.94 4.30 15.34
C LEU A 276 12.02 5.29 14.83
N GLU A 277 13.28 5.13 15.22
CA GLU A 277 14.39 6.01 14.79
C GLU A 277 14.59 6.06 13.27
N TYR A 278 14.19 5.00 12.56
CA TYR A 278 14.29 4.88 11.11
C TYR A 278 12.93 4.99 10.40
N THR A 279 11.89 5.32 11.16
CA THR A 279 10.51 5.37 10.69
C THR A 279 9.91 6.76 10.87
N THR A 280 9.29 7.30 9.83
CA THR A 280 8.36 8.43 9.94
C THR A 280 6.93 7.88 9.93
N VAL A 281 6.12 8.24 10.92
CA VAL A 281 4.72 7.84 10.97
C VAL A 281 3.84 8.97 10.44
N ILE A 282 3.09 8.72 9.38
CA ILE A 282 2.09 9.63 8.84
C ILE A 282 0.74 9.18 9.40
N ALA A 283 0.19 9.96 10.33
CA ALA A 283 -1.03 9.63 11.05
C ALA A 283 -2.19 10.53 10.61
N ALA A 284 -3.12 9.94 9.86
CA ALA A 284 -4.43 10.53 9.59
C ALA A 284 -5.50 9.69 10.29
N ASP A 285 -5.80 10.05 11.52
CA ASP A 285 -6.77 9.32 12.35
C ASP A 285 -8.22 9.55 11.92
N ASP A 286 -9.13 8.75 12.47
CA ASP A 286 -10.57 8.78 12.17
C ASP A 286 -11.31 10.05 12.65
N ARG A 287 -10.68 10.89 13.47
CA ARG A 287 -11.25 12.17 13.94
C ARG A 287 -10.87 13.33 13.05
N GLN A 288 -9.83 13.18 12.24
CA GLN A 288 -9.42 14.21 11.28
C GLN A 288 -10.38 14.28 10.08
N PRO A 289 -10.52 15.45 9.43
CA PRO A 289 -11.33 15.58 8.22
C PRO A 289 -10.95 14.56 7.13
N LEU A 290 -11.92 14.16 6.32
CA LEU A 290 -11.73 13.14 5.27
C LEU A 290 -10.57 13.47 4.32
N ILE A 291 -10.33 14.76 4.07
CA ILE A 291 -9.22 15.18 3.21
C ILE A 291 -7.84 14.84 3.78
N MET A 292 -7.68 14.87 5.10
CA MET A 292 -6.43 14.46 5.75
C MET A 292 -6.17 12.98 5.51
N GLN A 293 -7.20 12.15 5.68
CA GLN A 293 -7.11 10.71 5.44
C GLN A 293 -6.84 10.37 3.97
N TYR A 294 -7.41 11.14 3.04
CA TYR A 294 -7.13 11.03 1.59
C TYR A 294 -5.68 11.37 1.24
N LEU A 295 -5.10 12.39 1.87
CA LEU A 295 -3.75 12.85 1.53
C LEU A 295 -2.65 11.97 2.12
N ALA A 296 -2.93 11.19 3.17
CA ALA A 296 -1.92 10.47 3.94
C ALA A 296 -1.05 9.53 3.10
N PRO A 297 -1.59 8.69 2.19
CA PRO A 297 -0.75 7.83 1.35
C PRO A 297 0.17 8.61 0.41
N PHE A 298 -0.31 9.72 -0.16
CA PHE A 298 0.49 10.57 -1.03
C PHE A 298 1.63 11.25 -0.26
N ALA A 299 1.36 11.72 0.96
CA ALA A 299 2.36 12.31 1.83
C ALA A 299 3.46 11.30 2.19
N GLY A 300 3.09 10.09 2.61
CA GLY A 300 4.05 9.03 2.92
C GLY A 300 4.93 8.65 1.74
N CYS A 301 4.34 8.52 0.54
CA CYS A 301 5.08 8.24 -0.69
C CYS A 301 6.08 9.35 -1.03
N THR A 302 5.65 10.61 -0.95
CA THR A 302 6.50 11.78 -1.25
C THR A 302 7.66 11.93 -0.26
N ILE A 303 7.43 11.64 1.03
CA ILE A 303 8.49 11.61 2.04
C ILE A 303 9.51 10.51 1.71
N ALA A 304 9.07 9.30 1.38
CA ALA A 304 9.97 8.21 1.02
C ALA A 304 10.80 8.51 -0.24
N GLU A 305 10.18 9.08 -1.26
CA GLU A 305 10.88 9.56 -2.46
C GLU A 305 11.93 10.64 -2.16
N SER A 306 11.65 11.51 -1.18
CA SER A 306 12.60 12.55 -0.77
C SER A 306 13.89 11.93 -0.23
N TRP A 307 13.81 10.83 0.52
CA TRP A 307 14.98 10.16 1.07
C TRP A 307 15.84 9.56 -0.03
N ILE A 308 15.22 8.96 -1.05
CA ILE A 308 15.94 8.43 -2.23
C ILE A 308 16.67 9.57 -2.96
N LYS A 309 16.00 10.71 -3.16
CA LYS A 309 16.63 11.91 -3.76
C LYS A 309 17.78 12.46 -2.92
N GLN A 310 17.71 12.30 -1.59
CA GLN A 310 18.75 12.68 -0.63
C GLN A 310 19.81 11.58 -0.42
N GLY A 311 19.84 10.56 -1.27
CA GLY A 311 20.91 9.54 -1.31
C GLY A 311 20.66 8.29 -0.47
N ALA A 312 19.47 8.10 0.10
CA ALA A 312 19.12 6.82 0.72
C ALA A 312 19.09 5.71 -0.34
N LYS A 313 19.72 4.57 -0.06
CA LYS A 313 19.73 3.43 -0.98
C LYS A 313 18.38 2.71 -1.02
N LYS A 314 17.64 2.68 0.10
CA LYS A 314 16.41 1.92 0.28
C LYS A 314 15.39 2.74 1.06
N ALA A 315 14.18 2.81 0.54
CA ALA A 315 13.03 3.36 1.25
C ALA A 315 11.82 2.43 1.09
N VAL A 316 10.97 2.40 2.10
CA VAL A 316 9.79 1.55 2.16
C VAL A 316 8.60 2.40 2.59
N VAL A 317 7.48 2.28 1.89
CA VAL A 317 6.22 2.84 2.34
C VAL A 317 5.26 1.74 2.75
N VAL A 318 4.74 1.82 3.97
CA VAL A 318 3.72 0.91 4.48
C VAL A 318 2.40 1.65 4.53
N TYR A 319 1.37 1.12 3.88
CA TYR A 319 0.02 1.69 3.88
C TYR A 319 -0.92 0.85 4.77
N ASP A 320 -1.32 1.37 5.94
CA ASP A 320 -2.20 0.71 6.93
C ASP A 320 -3.48 1.52 7.17
N ASP A 321 -4.57 1.28 6.44
CA ASP A 321 -4.71 0.34 5.32
C ASP A 321 -5.37 1.04 4.12
N LEU A 322 -5.15 0.50 2.91
CA LEU A 322 -5.72 1.09 1.69
C LEU A 322 -7.23 0.83 1.55
N ALA A 323 -7.78 -0.13 2.29
CA ALA A 323 -9.23 -0.37 2.31
C ALA A 323 -9.96 0.81 2.96
N ALA A 324 -9.47 1.30 4.11
CA ALA A 324 -9.95 2.51 4.76
C ALA A 324 -9.80 3.73 3.84
N HIS A 325 -8.67 3.84 3.13
CA HIS A 325 -8.49 4.89 2.13
C HIS A 325 -9.55 4.85 1.02
N THR A 326 -9.94 3.67 0.52
CA THR A 326 -11.03 3.52 -0.46
C THR A 326 -12.35 4.06 0.08
N MET A 327 -12.69 3.74 1.34
CA MET A 327 -13.92 4.25 1.98
C MET A 327 -13.92 5.78 2.10
N VAL A 328 -12.75 6.37 2.42
CA VAL A 328 -12.56 7.82 2.46
C VAL A 328 -12.74 8.44 1.07
N VAL A 329 -12.15 7.83 0.05
CA VAL A 329 -12.28 8.26 -1.35
C VAL A 329 -13.74 8.26 -1.79
N GLU A 330 -14.48 7.20 -1.51
CA GLU A 330 -15.91 7.10 -1.86
C GLU A 330 -16.73 8.18 -1.14
N SER A 331 -16.43 8.46 0.12
CA SER A 331 -17.08 9.50 0.91
C SER A 331 -16.80 10.91 0.34
N LEU A 332 -15.56 11.20 -0.06
CA LEU A 332 -15.20 12.45 -0.71
C LEU A 332 -15.86 12.58 -2.10
N VAL A 333 -15.87 11.51 -2.89
CA VAL A 333 -16.53 11.47 -4.20
C VAL A 333 -18.02 11.79 -4.08
N HIS A 334 -18.68 11.26 -3.03
CA HIS A 334 -20.07 11.58 -2.73
C HIS A 334 -20.22 13.07 -2.38
N ALA A 335 -19.41 13.59 -1.46
CA ALA A 335 -19.48 14.98 -1.01
C ALA A 335 -19.27 15.99 -2.16
N ILE A 336 -18.30 15.72 -3.05
CA ILE A 336 -17.98 16.56 -4.21
C ILE A 336 -19.00 16.37 -5.35
N LYS A 337 -19.80 15.29 -5.32
CA LYS A 337 -20.71 14.86 -6.40
C LYS A 337 -19.98 14.65 -7.73
N LEU A 338 -18.80 14.04 -7.68
CA LEU A 338 -17.99 13.77 -8.87
C LEU A 338 -18.75 12.86 -9.87
N PRO A 339 -18.75 13.19 -11.18
CA PRO A 339 -19.37 12.37 -12.20
C PRO A 339 -18.64 11.02 -12.32
N LYS A 340 -19.34 9.96 -12.73
CA LYS A 340 -18.84 8.57 -12.75
C LYS A 340 -17.47 8.43 -13.43
N ALA A 341 -17.24 9.13 -14.54
CA ALA A 341 -15.98 9.09 -15.27
C ALA A 341 -14.77 9.62 -14.48
N ALA A 342 -14.98 10.58 -13.57
CA ALA A 342 -13.92 11.18 -12.77
C ALA A 342 -13.61 10.37 -11.48
N ARG A 343 -14.42 9.35 -11.15
CA ARG A 343 -14.27 8.55 -9.93
C ARG A 343 -13.13 7.53 -10.03
N THR A 344 -12.95 6.93 -11.21
CA THR A 344 -12.08 5.76 -11.42
C THR A 344 -10.61 6.04 -11.07
N SER A 345 -10.15 7.28 -11.23
CA SER A 345 -8.76 7.67 -10.96
C SER A 345 -8.59 8.44 -9.65
N PHE A 346 -9.67 8.72 -8.91
CA PHE A 346 -9.61 9.63 -7.77
C PHE A 346 -8.83 9.05 -6.58
N SER A 347 -8.84 7.73 -6.40
CA SER A 347 -8.09 7.07 -5.31
C SER A 347 -6.57 7.15 -5.50
N GLY A 348 -6.09 7.29 -6.73
CA GLY A 348 -4.67 7.33 -7.04
C GLY A 348 -3.88 6.07 -6.66
N HIS A 349 -4.54 4.94 -6.34
CA HIS A 349 -3.85 3.72 -5.90
C HIS A 349 -2.86 3.20 -6.95
N ALA A 350 -3.25 3.17 -8.23
CA ALA A 350 -2.36 2.80 -9.32
C ALA A 350 -1.14 3.75 -9.40
N ASN A 351 -1.35 5.06 -9.26
CA ASN A 351 -0.26 6.03 -9.27
C ASN A 351 0.69 5.85 -8.07
N LEU A 352 0.16 5.56 -6.88
CA LEU A 352 0.96 5.28 -5.68
C LEU A 352 1.81 4.02 -5.87
N MET A 353 1.22 2.95 -6.40
CA MET A 353 1.94 1.71 -6.65
C MET A 353 3.01 1.89 -7.72
N GLU A 354 2.71 2.57 -8.83
CA GLU A 354 3.66 2.77 -9.92
C GLU A 354 4.83 3.71 -9.60
N ARG A 355 4.76 4.48 -8.51
CA ARG A 355 5.89 5.26 -7.99
C ARG A 355 6.95 4.39 -7.31
N CYS A 356 6.57 3.22 -6.79
CA CYS A 356 7.45 2.31 -6.08
C CYS A 356 8.13 1.36 -7.07
N THR A 357 9.45 1.41 -7.16
CA THR A 357 10.24 0.58 -8.07
C THR A 357 11.70 0.50 -7.65
N GLN A 358 12.42 -0.45 -8.23
CA GLN A 358 13.87 -0.46 -8.25
C GLN A 358 14.36 0.51 -9.33
N PHE A 359 15.16 1.50 -8.95
CA PHE A 359 15.71 2.46 -9.91
C PHE A 359 16.91 1.87 -10.65
N SER A 360 17.09 2.33 -11.89
CA SER A 360 18.22 1.93 -12.73
C SER A 360 19.54 2.43 -12.16
N ALA A 361 20.66 1.82 -12.58
CA ALA A 361 21.99 2.26 -12.16
C ALA A 361 22.27 3.74 -12.50
N LYS A 362 21.69 4.24 -13.60
CA LYS A 362 21.78 5.67 -13.99
C LYS A 362 21.09 6.60 -13.01
N ARG A 363 20.07 6.12 -12.30
CA ARG A 363 19.32 6.84 -11.27
C ARG A 363 19.79 6.45 -9.85
N GLY A 364 21.06 6.04 -9.73
CA GLY A 364 21.70 5.72 -8.45
C GLY A 364 21.42 4.31 -7.92
N GLY A 365 20.58 3.51 -8.59
CA GLY A 365 20.33 2.11 -8.20
C GLY A 365 19.59 1.93 -6.87
N ALA A 366 18.99 3.00 -6.33
CA ALA A 366 18.20 2.93 -5.11
C ALA A 366 16.85 2.22 -5.32
N SER A 367 16.16 1.88 -4.24
CA SER A 367 14.88 1.16 -4.29
C SER A 367 13.82 1.84 -3.44
N LEU A 368 12.61 1.93 -3.99
CA LEU A 368 11.41 2.32 -3.26
C LEU A 368 10.43 1.15 -3.29
N SER A 369 10.24 0.50 -2.14
CA SER A 369 9.31 -0.62 -1.98
C SER A 369 7.99 -0.18 -1.36
N SER A 370 6.91 -0.93 -1.60
CA SER A 370 5.64 -0.72 -0.88
C SER A 370 5.14 -2.00 -0.20
N ILE A 371 4.58 -1.83 1.00
CA ILE A 371 3.81 -2.85 1.71
C ILE A 371 2.40 -2.29 1.88
N VAL A 372 1.42 -2.91 1.23
CA VAL A 372 0.01 -2.53 1.33
C VAL A 372 -0.69 -3.45 2.31
N LEU A 373 -1.30 -2.90 3.35
CA LEU A 373 -2.25 -3.63 4.17
C LEU A 373 -3.66 -3.33 3.63
N ALA A 374 -4.49 -4.36 3.57
CA ALA A 374 -5.89 -4.21 3.18
C ALA A 374 -6.77 -5.18 3.96
N ASP A 375 -7.89 -4.66 4.44
CA ASP A 375 -8.99 -5.49 4.91
C ASP A 375 -9.67 -6.14 3.70
N THR A 376 -9.66 -7.46 3.66
CA THR A 376 -10.33 -8.25 2.61
C THR A 376 -11.16 -9.36 3.24
N PRO A 377 -12.12 -9.94 2.50
CA PRO A 377 -12.76 -11.20 2.89
C PRO A 377 -11.74 -12.30 3.19
N GLY A 378 -12.19 -13.34 3.91
CA GLY A 378 -11.38 -14.52 4.19
C GLY A 378 -11.00 -15.28 2.93
N LYS A 379 -10.12 -16.28 3.06
CA LYS A 379 -9.68 -17.11 1.93
C LYS A 379 -10.84 -17.92 1.29
N GLU A 380 -11.80 -18.34 2.11
CA GLU A 380 -12.97 -19.13 1.66
C GLU A 380 -14.11 -18.25 1.09
N ASP A 381 -14.03 -16.94 1.28
CA ASP A 381 -15.04 -15.99 0.82
C ASP A 381 -14.77 -15.55 -0.63
N VAL A 382 -15.81 -15.09 -1.32
CA VAL A 382 -15.67 -14.52 -2.67
C VAL A 382 -14.85 -13.22 -2.61
N PRO A 383 -13.77 -13.10 -3.42
CA PRO A 383 -12.98 -11.89 -3.48
C PRO A 383 -13.82 -10.65 -3.82
N SER A 384 -13.53 -9.54 -3.16
CA SER A 384 -14.16 -8.26 -3.49
C SER A 384 -13.51 -7.62 -4.73
N ALA A 385 -14.24 -6.76 -5.45
CA ALA A 385 -13.69 -6.01 -6.58
C ALA A 385 -12.46 -5.15 -6.20
N PHE A 386 -12.43 -4.64 -4.96
CA PHE A 386 -11.26 -3.94 -4.42
C PHE A 386 -10.06 -4.88 -4.26
N GLN A 387 -10.26 -6.09 -3.75
CA GLN A 387 -9.21 -7.09 -3.61
C GLN A 387 -8.64 -7.51 -4.97
N GLU A 388 -9.48 -7.80 -5.95
CA GLU A 388 -9.04 -8.12 -7.32
C GLU A 388 -8.23 -6.98 -7.93
N SER A 389 -8.74 -5.74 -7.82
CA SER A 389 -8.04 -4.55 -8.29
C SER A 389 -6.69 -4.38 -7.60
N LEU A 390 -6.61 -4.59 -6.28
CA LEU A 390 -5.37 -4.46 -5.53
C LEU A 390 -4.35 -5.53 -5.93
N VAL A 391 -4.77 -6.80 -6.02
CA VAL A 391 -3.92 -7.92 -6.44
C VAL A 391 -3.34 -7.67 -7.84
N SER A 392 -4.09 -7.03 -8.74
CA SER A 392 -3.57 -6.68 -10.06
C SER A 392 -2.54 -5.53 -10.08
N MET A 393 -2.43 -4.74 -9.00
CA MET A 393 -1.49 -3.60 -8.91
C MET A 393 -0.21 -3.92 -8.14
N VAL A 394 -0.19 -5.03 -7.39
CA VAL A 394 0.97 -5.47 -6.61
C VAL A 394 1.67 -6.65 -7.28
N ASP A 395 2.95 -6.85 -6.98
CA ASP A 395 3.75 -7.90 -7.60
C ASP A 395 3.59 -9.26 -6.89
N ASP A 396 3.23 -9.24 -5.61
CA ASP A 396 2.88 -10.44 -4.83
C ASP A 396 2.04 -10.05 -3.60
N HIS A 397 1.40 -11.05 -2.98
CA HIS A 397 0.62 -10.85 -1.78
C HIS A 397 0.61 -12.09 -0.88
N VAL A 398 0.34 -11.85 0.40
CA VAL A 398 0.05 -12.90 1.39
C VAL A 398 -1.34 -12.68 1.98
N GLN A 399 -2.14 -13.75 2.06
CA GLN A 399 -3.47 -13.72 2.66
C GLN A 399 -3.38 -14.25 4.11
N LEU A 400 -3.79 -13.44 5.07
CA LEU A 400 -3.88 -13.84 6.47
C LEU A 400 -5.26 -14.40 6.82
N ASP A 401 -5.29 -15.48 7.58
CA ASP A 401 -6.50 -16.12 8.08
C ASP A 401 -6.65 -15.96 9.59
N SER A 402 -7.75 -15.34 10.01
CA SER A 402 -8.12 -15.21 11.42
C SER A 402 -8.27 -16.55 12.14
N SER A 403 -8.66 -17.63 11.45
CA SER A 403 -8.86 -18.95 12.05
C SER A 403 -7.54 -19.55 12.55
N LEU A 404 -6.45 -19.35 11.81
CA LEU A 404 -5.10 -19.79 12.17
C LEU A 404 -4.57 -19.04 13.39
N ASN A 405 -4.86 -17.73 13.47
CA ASN A 405 -4.50 -16.92 14.62
C ASN A 405 -5.19 -17.43 15.91
N LEU A 406 -6.46 -17.83 15.83
CA LEU A 406 -7.19 -18.44 16.97
C LEU A 406 -6.58 -19.78 17.40
N ARG A 407 -6.01 -20.54 16.46
CA ARG A 407 -5.28 -21.79 16.71
C ARG A 407 -3.81 -21.58 17.11
N ARG A 408 -3.38 -20.32 17.32
CA ARG A 408 -1.99 -19.95 17.68
C ARG A 408 -0.94 -20.37 16.64
N VAL A 409 -1.33 -20.38 15.36
CA VAL A 409 -0.41 -20.51 14.22
C VAL A 409 0.02 -19.10 13.79
N TYR A 410 1.33 -18.85 13.79
CA TYR A 410 1.93 -17.55 13.51
C TYR A 410 3.06 -17.67 12.47
N PRO A 411 3.22 -16.74 11.52
CA PRO A 411 2.19 -15.81 11.10
C PRO A 411 0.93 -16.58 10.64
N PRO A 412 -0.27 -15.97 10.72
CA PRO A 412 -1.53 -16.67 10.42
C PRO A 412 -1.74 -16.80 8.90
N VAL A 413 -0.85 -17.55 8.26
CA VAL A 413 -0.78 -17.78 6.82
C VAL A 413 -0.97 -19.28 6.59
N ASP A 414 -1.83 -19.63 5.64
CA ASP A 414 -2.01 -21.01 5.24
C ASP A 414 -0.84 -21.47 4.35
N CYS A 415 0.21 -21.98 5.00
CA CYS A 415 1.42 -22.47 4.35
C CYS A 415 1.27 -23.87 3.71
N LEU A 416 0.17 -24.58 4.00
CA LEU A 416 -0.05 -25.96 3.57
C LEU A 416 -0.99 -26.08 2.36
N SER A 417 -1.40 -24.95 1.80
CA SER A 417 -2.18 -24.87 0.58
C SER A 417 -1.28 -24.97 -0.65
N PRO A 418 -1.66 -25.75 -1.67
CA PRO A 418 -0.99 -25.70 -2.95
C PRO A 418 -1.17 -24.33 -3.61
N GLY A 419 -0.24 -23.96 -4.49
CA GLY A 419 -0.34 -22.76 -5.32
C GLY A 419 0.53 -21.56 -4.89
N THR A 420 1.22 -21.64 -3.76
CA THR A 420 2.21 -20.61 -3.36
C THR A 420 3.39 -20.56 -4.33
N SER A 421 3.82 -19.34 -4.67
CA SER A 421 4.85 -19.09 -5.69
C SER A 421 6.25 -19.08 -5.07
N VAL A 422 7.06 -20.07 -5.42
CA VAL A 422 8.46 -20.13 -4.96
C VAL A 422 9.36 -19.49 -6.03
N ARG A 423 9.89 -18.28 -5.75
CA ARG A 423 10.76 -17.54 -6.68
C ARG A 423 12.23 -17.69 -6.31
N GLY A 424 13.11 -17.96 -7.28
CA GLY A 424 14.56 -18.03 -7.04
C GLY A 424 15.24 -16.67 -6.90
N PRO A 425 16.58 -16.58 -7.02
CA PRO A 425 17.31 -15.32 -7.03
C PRO A 425 16.73 -14.32 -8.05
N PRO A 426 16.67 -13.01 -7.75
CA PRO A 426 17.23 -12.33 -6.57
C PRO A 426 16.30 -12.31 -5.34
N PHE A 427 15.15 -12.97 -5.37
CA PHE A 427 14.15 -12.89 -4.28
C PHE A 427 14.54 -13.69 -3.04
N GLN A 428 15.14 -14.86 -3.23
CA GLN A 428 15.68 -15.68 -2.14
C GLN A 428 17.00 -16.33 -2.56
N LYS A 429 17.74 -16.87 -1.59
CA LYS A 429 18.98 -17.61 -1.85
C LYS A 429 18.74 -18.80 -2.75
N ALA A 430 19.67 -19.08 -3.67
CA ALA A 430 19.57 -20.21 -4.60
C ALA A 430 19.41 -21.55 -3.86
N THR A 431 20.13 -21.70 -2.75
CA THR A 431 20.07 -22.89 -1.87
C THR A 431 18.72 -23.05 -1.19
N LEU A 432 18.16 -21.96 -0.65
CA LEU A 432 16.81 -21.95 -0.09
C LEU A 432 15.78 -22.29 -1.17
N TRP A 433 15.91 -21.71 -2.36
CA TRP A 433 15.04 -22.01 -3.49
C TRP A 433 15.04 -23.50 -3.86
N LYS A 434 16.20 -24.15 -3.90
CA LYS A 434 16.33 -25.61 -4.13
C LYS A 434 15.57 -26.40 -3.05
N CYS A 435 15.81 -26.11 -1.78
CA CYS A 435 15.13 -26.78 -0.66
C CYS A 435 13.61 -26.58 -0.72
N MET A 436 13.17 -25.38 -1.09
CA MET A 436 11.76 -25.06 -1.19
C MET A 436 11.05 -25.76 -2.35
N GLN A 437 11.73 -26.15 -3.42
CA GLN A 437 11.12 -27.01 -4.45
C GLN A 437 10.73 -28.38 -3.87
N HIS A 438 11.57 -28.96 -3.02
CA HIS A 438 11.27 -30.22 -2.33
C HIS A 438 10.13 -30.05 -1.32
N ILE A 439 10.20 -29.02 -0.46
CA ILE A 439 9.14 -28.74 0.52
C ILE A 439 7.80 -28.50 -0.19
N ARG A 440 7.80 -27.80 -1.33
CA ARG A 440 6.59 -27.57 -2.12
C ARG A 440 5.99 -28.87 -2.65
N ALA A 441 6.82 -29.82 -3.10
CA ALA A 441 6.34 -31.15 -3.49
C ALA A 441 5.64 -31.84 -2.31
N THR A 442 6.27 -31.82 -1.13
CA THR A 442 5.66 -32.34 0.11
C THR A 442 4.35 -31.65 0.49
N ILE A 443 4.23 -30.33 0.30
CA ILE A 443 2.98 -29.60 0.54
C ILE A 443 1.87 -30.06 -0.41
N ILE A 444 2.19 -30.24 -1.69
CA ILE A 444 1.23 -30.68 -2.72
C ILE A 444 0.76 -32.10 -2.40
N ASP A 445 1.70 -33.03 -2.20
CA ASP A 445 1.39 -34.43 -1.92
C ASP A 445 0.60 -34.55 -0.62
N GLY A 446 1.05 -33.85 0.44
CA GLY A 446 0.37 -33.83 1.72
C GLY A 446 -1.01 -33.18 1.69
N HIS A 447 -1.26 -32.23 0.79
CA HIS A 447 -2.61 -31.66 0.62
C HIS A 447 -3.58 -32.68 0.04
N VAL A 448 -3.16 -33.38 -1.03
CA VAL A 448 -3.97 -34.42 -1.69
C VAL A 448 -4.27 -35.57 -0.73
N VAL A 449 -3.24 -36.07 -0.03
CA VAL A 449 -3.41 -37.14 0.96
C VAL A 449 -4.31 -36.70 2.11
N HIS A 450 -4.13 -35.49 2.63
CA HIS A 450 -4.99 -34.98 3.70
C HIS A 450 -6.47 -34.91 3.29
N GLU A 451 -6.79 -34.48 2.08
CA GLU A 451 -8.17 -34.45 1.57
C GLU A 451 -8.75 -35.87 1.46
N ASN A 452 -8.00 -36.79 0.86
CA ASN A 452 -8.41 -38.20 0.70
C ASN A 452 -8.65 -38.88 2.04
N VAL A 453 -7.71 -38.74 2.99
CA VAL A 453 -7.81 -39.31 4.33
C VAL A 453 -8.97 -38.70 5.11
N SER A 454 -9.19 -37.38 4.99
CA SER A 454 -10.31 -36.71 5.65
C SER A 454 -11.66 -37.25 5.15
N LEU A 455 -11.78 -37.48 3.84
CA LEU A 455 -12.96 -38.11 3.24
C LEU A 455 -13.12 -39.57 3.71
N ALA A 456 -12.05 -40.36 3.67
CA ALA A 456 -12.04 -41.77 4.08
C ALA A 456 -12.43 -41.95 5.56
N LYS A 457 -11.92 -41.09 6.46
CA LYS A 457 -12.31 -41.06 7.87
C LYS A 457 -13.80 -40.74 8.05
N GLY A 458 -14.38 -39.92 7.18
CA GLY A 458 -15.83 -39.68 7.13
C GLY A 458 -16.65 -40.94 6.84
N PHE A 459 -16.06 -41.94 6.17
CA PHE A 459 -16.65 -43.27 5.92
C PHE A 459 -16.22 -44.33 6.95
N GLY A 460 -15.44 -43.97 7.96
CA GLY A 460 -14.95 -44.90 9.00
C GLY A 460 -13.80 -45.81 8.56
N LEU A 461 -13.08 -45.47 7.49
CA LEU A 461 -11.90 -46.21 7.02
C LEU A 461 -10.65 -45.82 7.82
N GLU A 462 -9.76 -46.79 8.03
CA GLU A 462 -8.45 -46.58 8.65
C GLU A 462 -7.47 -45.92 7.66
N THR A 463 -6.41 -45.32 8.20
CA THR A 463 -5.40 -44.59 7.41
C THR A 463 -4.25 -45.53 7.08
N GLU A 464 -3.85 -45.60 5.81
CA GLU A 464 -2.73 -46.44 5.39
C GLU A 464 -1.40 -45.92 5.99
N PRO A 465 -0.42 -46.79 6.31
CA PRO A 465 0.85 -46.35 6.89
C PRO A 465 1.64 -45.38 5.99
N GLU A 466 1.57 -45.54 4.66
CA GLU A 466 2.24 -44.65 3.70
C GLU A 466 1.63 -43.24 3.71
N ASP A 467 0.31 -43.15 3.86
CA ASP A 467 -0.39 -41.87 4.00
C ASP A 467 -0.02 -41.18 5.31
N GLN A 468 0.22 -41.95 6.39
CA GLN A 468 0.62 -41.42 7.68
C GLN A 468 1.99 -40.74 7.62
N ASP A 469 2.98 -41.34 6.94
CA ASP A 469 4.32 -40.73 6.76
C ASP A 469 4.24 -39.37 6.04
N ILE A 470 3.33 -39.25 5.06
CA ILE A 470 3.09 -37.99 4.32
C ILE A 470 2.40 -36.95 5.21
N LEU A 471 1.43 -37.37 6.04
CA LEU A 471 0.75 -36.49 6.99
C LEU A 471 1.69 -35.98 8.09
N ASP A 472 2.58 -36.83 8.60
CA ASP A 472 3.59 -36.45 9.58
C ASP A 472 4.59 -35.45 8.96
N SER A 473 5.01 -35.69 7.71
CA SER A 473 5.84 -34.74 6.96
C SER A 473 5.14 -33.37 6.79
N ARG A 474 3.84 -33.37 6.49
CA ARG A 474 3.02 -32.16 6.39
C ARG A 474 2.96 -31.41 7.73
N GLU A 475 2.86 -32.12 8.85
CA GLU A 475 2.90 -31.49 10.17
C GLU A 475 4.25 -30.84 10.47
N LEU A 476 5.36 -31.50 10.13
CA LEU A 476 6.70 -30.94 10.29
C LEU A 476 6.89 -29.66 9.46
N VAL A 477 6.36 -29.63 8.24
CA VAL A 477 6.34 -28.42 7.41
C VAL A 477 5.55 -27.29 8.10
N GLN A 478 4.39 -27.59 8.68
CA GLN A 478 3.61 -26.60 9.44
C GLN A 478 4.37 -26.07 10.66
N GLN A 479 5.09 -26.94 11.38
CA GLN A 479 5.90 -26.55 12.54
C GLN A 479 7.09 -25.66 12.14
N PHE A 480 7.75 -25.96 11.02
CA PHE A 480 8.83 -25.12 10.47
C PHE A 480 8.35 -23.69 10.19
N PHE A 481 7.14 -23.56 9.64
CA PHE A 481 6.54 -22.28 9.31
C PHE A 481 5.91 -21.54 10.50
N ASN A 482 5.75 -22.21 11.64
CA ASN A 482 5.20 -21.59 12.83
C ASN A 482 6.29 -20.81 13.59
N GLN A 483 6.26 -19.48 13.50
CA GLN A 483 7.20 -18.56 14.12
C GLN A 483 6.45 -17.54 14.97
N ARG A 484 6.89 -17.35 16.22
CA ARG A 484 6.25 -16.37 17.10
C ARG A 484 6.50 -14.95 16.58
N PRO A 485 5.53 -14.03 16.72
CA PRO A 485 5.74 -12.66 16.28
C PRO A 485 6.91 -11.98 16.99
N PHE A 486 7.71 -11.20 16.25
CA PHE A 486 8.92 -10.53 16.70
C PHE A 486 10.06 -11.45 17.14
N GLN A 487 9.94 -12.76 16.90
CA GLN A 487 11.03 -13.71 17.10
C GLN A 487 12.09 -13.49 16.02
N LEU A 488 13.33 -13.32 16.46
CA LEU A 488 14.46 -13.17 15.54
C LEU A 488 14.92 -14.54 15.06
N VAL A 489 14.95 -14.68 13.75
CA VAL A 489 15.49 -15.85 13.08
C VAL A 489 16.50 -15.35 12.05
N SER A 490 17.69 -15.96 12.05
CA SER A 490 18.70 -15.64 11.04
C SER A 490 18.33 -16.28 9.71
N ASP A 491 18.66 -15.61 8.61
CA ASP A 491 18.48 -16.17 7.26
C ASP A 491 19.18 -17.53 7.08
N LEU A 492 20.36 -17.70 7.70
CA LEU A 492 21.06 -18.98 7.70
C LEU A 492 20.26 -20.07 8.44
N ALA A 493 19.63 -19.76 9.58
CA ALA A 493 18.79 -20.70 10.30
C ALA A 493 17.54 -21.11 9.47
N ILE A 494 16.94 -20.18 8.72
CA ILE A 494 15.84 -20.49 7.79
C ILE A 494 16.35 -21.42 6.68
N THR A 495 17.51 -21.12 6.09
CA THR A 495 18.09 -21.92 5.00
C THR A 495 18.47 -23.33 5.46
N VAL A 496 19.14 -23.46 6.62
CA VAL A 496 19.49 -24.76 7.21
C VAL A 496 18.23 -25.51 7.66
N GLY A 497 17.24 -24.82 8.22
CA GLY A 497 15.95 -25.43 8.57
C GLY A 497 15.21 -25.97 7.36
N ALA A 498 15.17 -25.22 6.25
CA ALA A 498 14.61 -25.69 5.00
C ALA A 498 15.38 -26.90 4.45
N PHE A 499 16.71 -26.92 4.56
CA PHE A 499 17.54 -28.08 4.22
C PHE A 499 17.20 -29.31 5.07
N ILE A 500 16.97 -29.13 6.38
CA ILE A 500 16.62 -30.22 7.29
C ILE A 500 15.26 -30.83 6.92
N ILE A 501 14.26 -29.98 6.66
CA ILE A 501 12.91 -30.42 6.29
C ILE A 501 12.89 -31.06 4.91
N ALA A 502 13.57 -30.48 3.92
CA ALA A 502 13.63 -31.00 2.55
C ALA A 502 14.24 -32.42 2.48
N ASN A 503 15.17 -32.74 3.37
CA ASN A 503 15.82 -34.06 3.45
C ASN A 503 15.19 -35.00 4.50
N GLN A 504 14.08 -34.62 5.13
CA GLN A 504 13.31 -35.45 6.06
C GLN A 504 14.08 -36.00 7.28
N TYR A 505 15.13 -35.34 7.79
CA TYR A 505 15.92 -35.87 8.93
C TYR A 505 15.12 -36.02 10.24
N ILE A 506 13.97 -35.33 10.36
CA ILE A 506 13.16 -35.31 11.58
C ILE A 506 12.08 -36.41 11.56
N LEU A 507 11.59 -36.82 10.38
CA LEU A 507 10.40 -37.67 10.23
C LEU A 507 10.48 -38.99 11.02
N ARG A 508 11.66 -39.59 11.13
CA ARG A 508 11.88 -40.90 11.76
C ARG A 508 12.53 -40.84 13.13
N LEU A 509 12.50 -39.68 13.78
CA LEU A 509 13.00 -39.57 15.15
C LEU A 509 12.13 -40.38 16.11
N SER A 510 12.77 -41.07 17.05
CA SER A 510 12.07 -41.95 18.01
C SER A 510 11.19 -41.17 19.00
N ASN A 511 11.49 -39.89 19.22
CA ASN A 511 10.71 -39.00 20.08
C ASN A 511 10.28 -37.77 19.26
N PRO A 512 9.03 -37.31 19.41
CA PRO A 512 8.59 -36.07 18.77
C PRO A 512 9.31 -34.88 19.43
N VAL A 513 10.02 -34.10 18.61
CA VAL A 513 10.75 -32.89 19.04
C VAL A 513 10.29 -31.74 18.15
N PRO A 514 10.04 -30.53 18.71
CA PRO A 514 9.70 -29.37 17.91
C PRO A 514 10.79 -29.07 16.88
N VAL A 515 10.38 -28.80 15.63
CA VAL A 515 11.31 -28.54 14.52
C VAL A 515 12.31 -27.43 14.83
N TRP A 516 11.86 -26.31 15.42
CA TRP A 516 12.74 -25.18 15.74
C TRP A 516 13.76 -25.50 16.85
N ASP A 517 13.46 -26.43 17.75
CA ASP A 517 14.43 -26.86 18.78
C ASP A 517 15.57 -27.64 18.13
N VAL A 518 15.26 -28.48 17.15
CA VAL A 518 16.27 -29.20 16.35
C VAL A 518 17.12 -28.21 15.55
N ILE A 519 16.50 -27.25 14.86
CA ILE A 519 17.21 -26.24 14.06
C ILE A 519 18.14 -25.41 14.95
N ASN A 520 17.65 -24.91 16.08
CA ASN A 520 18.44 -24.10 17.00
C ASN A 520 19.62 -24.91 17.57
N HIS A 521 19.38 -26.18 17.95
CA HIS A 521 20.44 -27.06 18.43
C HIS A 521 21.51 -27.32 17.38
N VAL A 522 21.13 -27.59 16.13
CA VAL A 522 22.07 -27.75 15.01
C VAL A 522 22.87 -26.47 14.80
N MET A 523 22.22 -25.30 14.78
CA MET A 523 22.87 -24.01 14.58
C MET A 523 23.87 -23.69 15.71
N GLU A 524 23.49 -23.89 16.97
CA GLU A 524 24.36 -23.68 18.12
C GLU A 524 25.54 -24.65 18.14
N THR A 525 25.31 -25.91 17.82
CA THR A 525 26.37 -26.93 17.76
C THR A 525 27.34 -26.61 16.63
N MET A 526 26.83 -26.19 15.46
CA MET A 526 27.65 -25.80 14.32
C MET A 526 28.53 -24.58 14.64
N GLN A 527 28.00 -23.59 15.36
CA GLN A 527 28.79 -22.43 15.81
C GLN A 527 29.88 -22.80 16.83
N LYS A 528 29.64 -23.80 17.69
CA LYS A 528 30.57 -24.20 18.76
C LYS A 528 31.64 -25.18 18.29
N GLU A 529 31.24 -26.18 17.50
CA GLU A 529 32.07 -27.35 17.17
C GLU A 529 32.64 -27.28 15.75
N GLU A 530 31.95 -26.64 14.80
CA GLU A 530 32.32 -26.59 13.37
C GLU A 530 32.20 -25.17 12.81
N LEU A 531 32.83 -24.20 13.49
CA LEU A 531 32.84 -22.79 13.09
C LEU A 531 33.23 -22.56 11.60
N PRO A 532 34.21 -23.28 11.01
CA PRO A 532 34.54 -23.12 9.59
C PRO A 532 33.37 -23.47 8.66
N LEU A 533 32.55 -24.47 9.01
CA LEU A 533 31.34 -24.81 8.24
C LEU A 533 30.29 -23.71 8.38
N TYR A 534 30.08 -23.21 9.60
CA TYR A 534 29.17 -22.10 9.87
C TYR A 534 29.51 -20.85 9.04
N GLU A 535 30.78 -20.41 9.08
CA GLU A 535 31.25 -19.24 8.34
C GLU A 535 31.19 -19.46 6.82
N ALA A 536 31.50 -20.66 6.34
CA ALA A 536 31.40 -20.99 4.91
C ALA A 536 29.95 -20.90 4.40
N LEU A 537 28.97 -21.34 5.20
CA LEU A 537 27.55 -21.24 4.85
C LEU A 537 27.04 -19.80 4.94
N GLN A 538 27.43 -19.07 5.98
CA GLN A 538 27.00 -17.69 6.21
C GLN A 538 27.50 -16.73 5.12
N ASN A 539 28.77 -16.87 4.74
CA ASN A 539 29.42 -15.98 3.77
C ASN A 539 29.20 -16.40 2.31
N HIS A 540 28.51 -17.52 2.06
CA HIS A 540 28.27 -18.00 0.71
C HIS A 540 27.40 -17.00 -0.08
N PRO A 541 27.75 -16.70 -1.35
CA PRO A 541 26.93 -15.84 -2.19
C PRO A 541 25.52 -16.39 -2.34
N GLY A 542 24.51 -15.56 -2.06
CA GLY A 542 23.11 -16.00 -2.10
C GLY A 542 22.57 -16.33 -3.49
N HIS A 543 23.21 -15.85 -4.56
CA HIS A 543 22.79 -16.13 -5.94
C HIS A 543 23.33 -17.46 -6.49
N GLU A 544 24.24 -18.12 -5.77
CA GLU A 544 24.85 -19.38 -6.17
C GLU A 544 24.40 -20.52 -5.25
N MET A 545 24.35 -21.73 -5.81
CA MET A 545 24.11 -22.95 -5.02
C MET A 545 25.34 -23.26 -4.16
N TRP A 546 25.13 -23.89 -3.01
CA TRP A 546 26.25 -24.45 -2.25
C TRP A 546 26.97 -25.51 -3.10
N PRO A 547 28.31 -25.52 -3.12
CA PRO A 547 29.07 -26.57 -3.77
C PRO A 547 28.73 -27.93 -3.15
N ASP A 548 28.75 -28.99 -3.96
CA ASP A 548 28.45 -30.35 -3.50
C ASP A 548 29.27 -30.77 -2.27
N ALA A 549 30.53 -30.36 -2.19
CA ALA A 549 31.40 -30.63 -1.05
C ALA A 549 30.93 -29.94 0.24
N LEU A 550 30.33 -28.75 0.15
CA LEU A 550 29.78 -28.01 1.29
C LEU A 550 28.43 -28.62 1.71
N GLU A 551 27.59 -28.97 0.74
CA GLU A 551 26.30 -29.64 0.98
C GLU A 551 26.49 -31.02 1.64
N LEU A 552 27.47 -31.81 1.20
CA LEU A 552 27.84 -33.09 1.82
C LEU A 552 28.34 -32.92 3.26
N LYS A 553 29.21 -31.94 3.52
CA LYS A 553 29.65 -31.64 4.89
C LYS A 553 28.49 -31.26 5.80
N LEU A 554 27.55 -30.45 5.30
CA LEU A 554 26.35 -30.10 6.05
C LEU A 554 25.47 -31.32 6.30
N HIS A 555 25.28 -32.20 5.30
CA HIS A 555 24.55 -33.47 5.45
C HIS A 555 25.15 -34.35 6.55
N ASP A 556 26.45 -34.59 6.52
CA ASP A 556 27.16 -35.41 7.51
C ASP A 556 27.07 -34.81 8.92
N PHE A 557 27.22 -33.49 9.02
CA PHE A 557 27.12 -32.77 10.29
C PHE A 557 25.70 -32.83 10.87
N VAL A 558 24.68 -32.52 10.07
CA VAL A 558 23.27 -32.52 10.48
C VAL A 558 22.83 -33.91 10.90
N SER A 559 23.12 -34.94 10.09
CA SER A 559 22.76 -36.32 10.40
C SER A 559 23.43 -36.79 11.71
N THR A 560 24.73 -36.54 11.88
CA THR A 560 25.46 -36.92 13.10
C THR A 560 24.90 -36.20 14.34
N THR A 561 24.66 -34.89 14.24
CA THR A 561 24.18 -34.07 15.35
C THR A 561 22.77 -34.48 15.79
N ILE A 562 21.88 -34.72 14.82
CA ILE A 562 20.51 -35.15 15.08
C ILE A 562 20.50 -36.56 15.68
N HIS A 563 21.26 -37.49 15.13
CA HIS A 563 21.33 -38.85 15.67
C HIS A 563 21.91 -38.88 17.09
N ALA A 564 22.99 -38.14 17.36
CA ALA A 564 23.65 -38.15 18.67
C ALA A 564 22.74 -37.68 19.82
N ASN A 565 21.85 -36.72 19.56
CA ASN A 565 21.06 -36.03 20.58
C ASN A 565 19.57 -36.40 20.60
N PHE A 566 18.97 -36.68 19.45
CA PHE A 566 17.52 -36.91 19.34
C PHE A 566 17.13 -38.35 19.03
N SER A 567 18.07 -39.20 18.59
CA SER A 567 17.80 -40.62 18.31
C SER A 567 18.16 -41.59 19.45
N LYS A 568 18.77 -41.11 20.55
CA LYS A 568 19.04 -41.95 21.72
C LYS A 568 17.73 -42.30 22.43
N ARG A 569 17.37 -43.59 22.42
CA ARG A 569 16.35 -44.18 23.30
C ARG A 569 16.70 -43.83 24.75
N LYS A 570 15.72 -43.29 25.49
CA LYS A 570 15.71 -43.39 26.95
C LYS A 570 15.42 -44.83 27.36
#